data_AF-A0A2M8C204-F1
#
_entry.id   AF-A0A2M8C204-F1
#
_cell.length_a   1.000
_cell.length_b   1.000
_cell.length_c   1.000
_cell.angle_alpha   90.00
_cell.angle_beta   90.00
_cell.angle_gamma   90.00
#
_symmetry.space_group_name_H-M   'P 1'
#
loop_
_entity.id
_entity.type
_entity.pdbx_description
1 polymer ?
#
loop_
_entity_poly.entity_id
_entity_poly.type
_entity_poly.pdbx_seq_one_letter_code
_entity_poly.pdbx_strand_id
1 'polypeptide(L)'
;MSNKAIEEEELRETMPVRAALIENVQFIYELALAELELEALGAKFTVTNGLRELLLDNECDPDILLKRLAYFKTIDGKATDYYKLIKYNRTKSVNQYLTHWIYPYKGKFHPQMIRALLNILKLVAGDTVLDNFIGSGTTAVESQLLGINCIGIDISPLCVLQSKVKTESIYVITQIEELREEAVDSFNASNSNTLFSQQEAT
;
A
#
# COMPACT_ATOMS: atom_id res chain seq x y z
N MET A 1 42.64 31.61 -17.11
CA MET A 1 42.09 30.34 -16.60
C MET A 1 40.94 30.62 -15.63
N SER A 2 39.85 31.26 -16.09
CA SER A 2 38.76 31.66 -15.18
C SER A 2 37.36 31.68 -15.81
N ASN A 3 37.19 31.42 -17.11
CA ASN A 3 35.85 31.27 -17.70
C ASN A 3 35.38 29.82 -17.79
N LYS A 4 36.31 28.86 -17.94
CA LYS A 4 35.95 27.45 -18.13
C LYS A 4 35.39 26.78 -16.86
N ALA A 5 35.85 27.24 -15.69
CA ALA A 5 35.36 26.76 -14.40
C ALA A 5 33.99 27.36 -14.04
N ILE A 6 33.70 28.58 -14.49
CA ILE A 6 32.38 29.24 -14.28
C ILE A 6 31.34 28.62 -15.22
N GLU A 7 31.72 28.28 -16.45
CA GLU A 7 30.86 27.55 -17.39
C GLU A 7 30.56 26.11 -16.92
N GLU A 8 31.52 25.40 -16.29
CA GLU A 8 31.29 24.05 -15.76
C GLU A 8 30.43 24.02 -14.47
N GLU A 9 30.36 25.13 -13.73
CA GLU A 9 29.55 25.27 -12.52
C GLU A 9 28.09 25.67 -12.84
N GLU A 10 27.86 26.38 -13.95
CA GLU A 10 26.52 26.67 -14.52
C GLU A 10 25.93 25.50 -15.33
N LEU A 11 26.74 24.53 -15.75
CA LEU A 11 26.32 23.34 -16.52
C LEU A 11 25.94 22.12 -15.67
N ARG A 12 25.88 22.26 -14.34
CA ARG A 12 25.00 21.41 -13.54
C ARG A 12 23.58 21.94 -13.69
N GLU A 13 23.01 21.79 -14.89
CA GLU A 13 21.56 21.60 -14.98
C GLU A 13 21.24 20.52 -13.95
N THR A 14 20.54 20.90 -12.88
CA THR A 14 20.07 19.97 -11.86
C THR A 14 19.27 18.91 -12.61
N MET A 15 19.86 17.72 -12.78
CA MET A 15 19.21 16.66 -13.52
C MET A 15 17.79 16.51 -12.95
N PRO A 16 16.75 16.53 -13.78
CA PRO A 16 15.39 16.49 -13.28
C PRO A 16 15.19 15.22 -12.46
N VAL A 17 14.54 15.38 -11.30
CA VAL A 17 14.28 14.26 -10.39
C VAL A 17 13.46 13.22 -11.14
N ARG A 18 13.92 11.97 -11.13
CA ARG A 18 13.27 10.88 -11.85
C ARG A 18 12.32 10.11 -10.95
N ALA A 19 11.04 10.06 -11.35
CA ALA A 19 10.03 9.22 -10.75
C ALA A 19 9.75 8.01 -11.64
N ALA A 20 10.04 6.79 -11.15
CA ALA A 20 9.87 5.55 -11.91
C ALA A 20 8.63 4.80 -11.45
N LEU A 21 7.79 4.36 -12.39
CA LEU A 21 6.59 3.58 -12.10
C LEU A 21 6.92 2.15 -11.65
N ILE A 22 6.00 1.52 -10.93
CA ILE A 22 6.09 0.10 -10.57
C ILE A 22 5.95 -0.76 -11.84
N GLU A 23 6.66 -1.88 -11.88
CA GLU A 23 6.76 -2.74 -13.08
C GLU A 23 5.40 -3.29 -13.54
N ASN A 24 4.46 -3.49 -12.61
CA ASN A 24 3.14 -4.04 -12.89
C ASN A 24 2.10 -2.99 -13.32
N VAL A 25 2.47 -1.70 -13.42
CA VAL A 25 1.62 -0.70 -14.07
C VAL A 25 1.54 -1.05 -15.56
N GLN A 26 0.34 -1.41 -16.01
CA GLN A 26 0.12 -1.98 -17.36
C GLN A 26 -1.00 -1.28 -18.10
N PHE A 27 -1.97 -0.72 -17.39
CA PHE A 27 -3.12 -0.09 -18.00
C PHE A 27 -2.98 1.42 -18.07
N ILE A 28 -3.52 2.01 -19.14
CA ILE A 28 -3.46 3.47 -19.37
C ILE A 28 -4.15 4.27 -18.25
N TYR A 29 -5.18 3.71 -17.63
CA TYR A 29 -5.84 4.37 -16.50
C TYR A 29 -4.97 4.40 -15.25
N GLU A 30 -4.06 3.44 -15.07
CA GLU A 30 -3.11 3.45 -13.95
C GLU A 30 -2.05 4.53 -14.14
N LEU A 31 -1.58 4.72 -15.38
CA LEU A 31 -0.72 5.85 -15.72
C LEU A 31 -1.43 7.18 -15.45
N ALA A 32 -2.68 7.33 -15.89
CA ALA A 32 -3.47 8.53 -15.63
C ALA A 32 -3.66 8.79 -14.12
N LEU A 33 -3.89 7.74 -13.31
CA LEU A 33 -3.97 7.88 -11.85
C LEU A 33 -2.62 8.25 -11.23
N ALA A 34 -1.51 7.73 -11.75
CA ALA A 34 -0.16 8.08 -11.30
C ALA A 34 0.16 9.56 -11.58
N GLU A 35 -0.22 10.04 -12.77
CA GLU A 35 -0.10 11.45 -13.16
C GLU A 35 -0.94 12.36 -12.24
N LEU A 36 -2.23 12.06 -12.08
CA LEU A 36 -3.14 12.83 -11.21
C LEU A 36 -2.68 12.85 -9.75
N GLU A 37 -2.15 11.73 -9.24
CA GLU A 37 -1.62 11.63 -7.89
C GLU A 37 -0.39 12.53 -7.70
N LEU A 38 0.54 12.54 -8.65
CA LEU A 38 1.71 13.44 -8.62
C LEU A 38 1.28 14.92 -8.66
N GLU A 39 0.36 15.27 -9.57
CA GLU A 39 -0.17 16.63 -9.66
C GLU A 39 -0.84 17.07 -8.35
N ALA A 40 -1.61 16.18 -7.73
CA ALA A 40 -2.28 16.46 -6.47
C ALA A 40 -1.30 16.71 -5.31
N LEU A 41 -0.12 16.11 -5.37
CA LEU A 41 1.00 16.33 -4.45
C LEU A 41 1.93 17.49 -4.86
N GLY A 42 1.54 18.28 -5.87
CA GLY A 42 2.22 19.51 -6.25
C GLY A 42 3.36 19.35 -7.26
N ALA A 43 3.52 18.16 -7.85
CA ALA A 43 4.52 17.91 -8.88
C ALA A 43 4.02 18.36 -10.26
N LYS A 44 4.89 19.07 -10.98
CA LYS A 44 4.86 19.27 -12.42
C LYS A 44 5.86 18.32 -13.03
N PHE A 45 5.52 17.71 -14.15
CA PHE A 45 6.37 16.69 -14.73
C PHE A 45 6.18 16.58 -16.24
N THR A 46 7.18 15.96 -16.86
CA THR A 46 7.15 15.50 -18.23
C THR A 46 7.20 13.98 -18.27
N VAL A 47 6.22 13.35 -18.91
CA VAL A 47 6.19 11.90 -19.12
C VAL A 47 7.18 11.52 -20.22
N THR A 48 8.06 10.55 -19.95
CA THR A 48 9.01 10.07 -20.95
C THR A 48 8.33 9.23 -22.04
N ASN A 49 8.95 9.14 -23.23
CA ASN A 49 8.44 8.32 -24.34
C ASN A 49 8.24 6.83 -23.98
N GLY A 50 8.94 6.34 -22.95
CA GLY A 50 8.79 4.97 -22.45
C GLY A 50 7.55 4.74 -21.61
N LEU A 51 6.82 5.79 -21.21
CA LEU A 51 5.63 5.75 -20.34
C LEU A 51 5.86 5.02 -19.01
N ARG A 52 7.12 4.96 -18.56
CA ARG A 52 7.57 4.25 -17.35
C ARG A 52 8.27 5.16 -16.36
N GLU A 53 8.70 6.31 -16.81
CA GLU A 53 9.41 7.30 -16.01
C GLU A 53 8.81 8.68 -16.28
N LEU A 54 8.72 9.47 -15.22
CA LEU A 54 8.29 10.85 -15.24
C LEU A 54 9.46 11.70 -14.70
N LEU A 55 9.75 12.80 -15.38
CA LEU A 55 10.78 13.74 -14.99
C LEU A 55 10.10 14.90 -14.27
N LEU A 56 10.45 15.16 -13.01
CA LEU A 56 9.85 16.24 -12.24
C LEU A 56 10.51 17.57 -12.64
N ASP A 57 9.69 18.55 -12.98
CA ASP A 57 10.09 19.86 -13.51
C ASP A 57 10.17 20.94 -12.39
N ASN A 58 9.84 20.57 -11.16
CA ASN A 58 9.94 21.44 -9.98
C ASN A 58 10.37 20.66 -8.73
N GLU A 59 10.91 21.38 -7.75
CA GLU A 59 11.12 20.84 -6.41
C GLU A 59 9.78 20.52 -5.74
N CYS A 60 9.74 19.32 -5.16
CA CYS A 60 8.66 18.80 -4.34
C CYS A 60 9.27 18.22 -3.07
N ASP A 61 8.49 18.11 -1.99
CA ASP A 61 8.96 17.45 -0.77
C ASP A 61 9.16 15.95 -1.04
N PRO A 62 10.43 15.45 -1.05
CA PRO A 62 10.70 14.06 -1.36
C PRO A 62 10.12 13.11 -0.31
N ASP A 63 9.99 13.53 0.95
CA ASP A 63 9.44 12.68 2.00
C ASP A 63 7.94 12.48 1.80
N ILE A 64 7.22 13.51 1.35
CA ILE A 64 5.80 13.39 0.99
C ILE A 64 5.63 12.41 -0.17
N LEU A 65 6.42 12.57 -1.24
CA LEU A 65 6.33 11.70 -2.41
C LEU A 65 6.66 10.24 -2.05
N LEU A 66 7.76 10.00 -1.32
CA LEU A 66 8.18 8.66 -0.92
C LEU A 66 7.16 7.95 -0.03
N LYS A 67 6.50 8.67 0.89
CA LYS A 67 5.53 8.09 1.83
C LYS A 67 4.16 7.82 1.20
N ARG A 68 3.73 8.68 0.26
CA ARG A 68 2.33 8.72 -0.17
C ARG A 68 2.05 8.06 -1.51
N LEU A 69 2.96 8.14 -2.47
CA LEU A 69 2.71 7.70 -3.83
C LEU A 69 2.39 6.19 -3.93
N ALA A 70 1.37 5.84 -4.70
CA ALA A 70 0.91 4.48 -4.88
C ALA A 70 1.48 3.79 -6.13
N TYR A 71 1.73 4.56 -7.19
CA TYR A 71 2.11 4.00 -8.51
C TYR A 71 3.61 4.00 -8.81
N PHE A 72 4.41 4.60 -7.93
CA PHE A 72 5.84 4.81 -8.14
C PHE A 72 6.67 3.84 -7.34
N LYS A 73 7.64 3.21 -8.01
CA LYS A 73 8.66 2.36 -7.40
C LYS A 73 9.70 3.21 -6.68
N THR A 74 10.24 4.22 -7.38
CA THR A 74 11.27 5.09 -6.84
C THR A 74 11.06 6.55 -7.19
N ILE A 75 11.51 7.42 -6.28
CA ILE A 75 11.74 8.85 -6.53
C ILE A 75 13.23 9.11 -6.31
N ASP A 76 13.91 9.57 -7.35
CA ASP A 76 15.37 9.77 -7.36
C ASP A 76 16.16 8.53 -6.89
N GLY A 77 15.78 7.36 -7.41
CA GLY A 77 16.38 6.07 -7.05
C GLY A 77 16.02 5.53 -5.66
N LYS A 78 15.33 6.31 -4.80
CA LYS A 78 14.88 5.88 -3.47
C LYS A 78 13.52 5.20 -3.55
N ALA A 79 13.37 4.02 -2.95
CA ALA A 79 12.13 3.27 -2.97
C ALA A 79 11.01 3.95 -2.16
N THR A 80 9.81 4.01 -2.73
CA THR A 80 8.60 4.48 -2.03
C THR A 80 8.16 3.49 -0.96
N ASP A 81 7.42 3.97 0.03
CA ASP A 81 6.89 3.14 1.09
C ASP A 81 5.83 2.17 0.57
N TYR A 82 4.99 2.59 -0.38
CA TYR A 82 4.07 1.69 -1.05
C TYR A 82 4.79 0.51 -1.71
N TYR A 83 5.88 0.78 -2.46
CA TYR A 83 6.68 -0.27 -3.10
C TYR A 83 7.31 -1.23 -2.08
N LYS A 84 7.77 -0.72 -0.93
CA LYS A 84 8.28 -1.56 0.17
C LYS A 84 7.16 -2.44 0.72
N LEU A 85 5.98 -1.88 1.01
CA LEU A 85 4.83 -2.61 1.57
C LEU A 85 4.40 -3.78 0.68
N ILE A 86 4.30 -3.58 -0.64
CA ILE A 86 3.91 -4.65 -1.56
C ILE A 86 4.97 -5.75 -1.68
N LYS A 87 6.26 -5.43 -1.43
CA LYS A 87 7.35 -6.41 -1.48
C LYS A 87 7.33 -7.36 -0.29
N TYR A 88 6.88 -6.92 0.88
CA TYR A 88 6.73 -7.75 2.08
C TYR A 88 5.40 -8.54 2.11
N ASN A 89 4.70 -8.60 0.98
CA ASN A 89 3.47 -9.36 0.85
C ASN A 89 3.72 -10.87 0.99
N ARG A 90 2.94 -11.51 1.84
CA ARG A 90 2.99 -12.97 2.07
C ARG A 90 2.33 -13.78 0.96
N THR A 91 1.48 -13.14 0.16
CA THR A 91 0.72 -13.79 -0.91
C THR A 91 1.36 -13.57 -2.28
N LYS A 92 0.97 -14.37 -3.27
CA LYS A 92 1.39 -14.17 -4.67
C LYS A 92 0.71 -12.98 -5.37
N SER A 93 -0.35 -12.43 -4.79
CA SER A 93 -1.14 -11.36 -5.41
C SER A 93 -0.69 -10.00 -4.93
N VAL A 94 -0.24 -9.13 -5.83
CA VAL A 94 0.23 -7.76 -5.50
C VAL A 94 -0.79 -6.90 -4.72
N ASN A 95 -2.09 -7.24 -4.79
CA ASN A 95 -3.20 -6.52 -4.13
C ASN A 95 -3.57 -7.06 -2.75
N GLN A 96 -2.69 -7.85 -2.14
CA GLN A 96 -2.97 -8.63 -0.93
C GLN A 96 -1.91 -8.42 0.17
N TYR A 97 -1.10 -7.35 0.08
CA TYR A 97 -0.13 -6.99 1.11
C TYR A 97 -0.79 -6.65 2.46
N LEU A 98 -0.02 -6.72 3.54
CA LEU A 98 -0.47 -6.48 4.92
C LEU A 98 -1.71 -7.31 5.30
N THR A 99 -2.84 -6.65 5.57
CA THR A 99 -4.11 -7.27 5.97
C THR A 99 -5.12 -7.35 4.81
N HIS A 100 -4.78 -6.84 3.62
CA HIS A 100 -5.67 -6.87 2.44
C HIS A 100 -6.03 -8.29 1.96
N TRP A 101 -5.23 -9.29 2.33
CA TRP A 101 -5.49 -10.71 2.04
C TRP A 101 -6.48 -11.38 3.00
N ILE A 102 -6.74 -10.80 4.17
CA ILE A 102 -7.66 -11.40 5.14
C ILE A 102 -9.06 -11.44 4.51
N TYR A 103 -9.55 -12.66 4.29
CA TYR A 103 -10.81 -12.99 3.63
C TYR A 103 -10.92 -12.52 2.15
N PRO A 104 -11.05 -13.43 1.18
CA PRO A 104 -11.22 -13.06 -0.23
C PRO A 104 -12.61 -12.47 -0.48
N TYR A 105 -12.67 -11.21 -0.89
CA TYR A 105 -13.91 -10.52 -1.26
C TYR A 105 -13.96 -10.26 -2.77
N LYS A 106 -15.03 -10.72 -3.43
CA LYS A 106 -15.25 -10.47 -4.86
C LYS A 106 -15.75 -9.04 -5.06
N GLY A 107 -15.20 -8.33 -6.06
CA GLY A 107 -15.60 -6.94 -6.34
C GLY A 107 -15.02 -5.90 -5.38
N LYS A 108 -13.86 -6.17 -4.75
CA LYS A 108 -13.13 -5.15 -3.97
C LYS A 108 -12.29 -4.25 -4.85
N PHE A 109 -12.03 -3.02 -4.37
CA PHE A 109 -11.05 -2.13 -4.98
C PHE A 109 -9.62 -2.67 -4.91
N HIS A 110 -8.80 -2.23 -5.87
CA HIS A 110 -7.35 -2.38 -5.83
C HIS A 110 -6.79 -1.38 -4.79
N PRO A 111 -6.00 -1.83 -3.79
CA PRO A 111 -5.45 -0.92 -2.78
C PRO A 111 -4.63 0.23 -3.36
N GLN A 112 -3.86 -0.05 -4.42
CA GLN A 112 -3.08 0.95 -5.16
C GLN A 112 -3.94 2.13 -5.63
N MET A 113 -5.06 1.81 -6.27
CA MET A 113 -6.01 2.80 -6.79
C MET A 113 -6.61 3.63 -5.66
N ILE A 114 -6.98 3.00 -4.55
CA ILE A 114 -7.54 3.72 -3.39
C ILE A 114 -6.55 4.69 -2.78
N ARG A 115 -5.28 4.28 -2.61
CA ARG A 115 -4.25 5.19 -2.13
C ARG A 115 -4.09 6.41 -3.03
N ALA A 116 -4.03 6.20 -4.35
CA ALA A 116 -3.96 7.30 -5.29
C ALA A 116 -5.20 8.21 -5.23
N LEU A 117 -6.41 7.65 -5.11
CA LEU A 117 -7.63 8.44 -4.95
C LEU A 117 -7.61 9.29 -3.67
N LEU A 118 -7.14 8.75 -2.54
CA LEU A 118 -6.99 9.53 -1.29
C LEU A 118 -6.02 10.71 -1.47
N ASN A 119 -4.94 10.52 -2.24
CA ASN A 119 -4.00 11.58 -2.59
C ASN A 119 -4.59 12.60 -3.57
N ILE A 120 -5.32 12.15 -4.59
CA ILE A 120 -6.00 13.01 -5.58
C ILE A 120 -7.04 13.89 -4.91
N LEU A 121 -7.76 13.35 -3.92
CA LEU A 121 -8.69 14.09 -3.06
C LEU A 121 -7.99 15.01 -2.04
N LYS A 122 -6.65 15.01 -2.01
CA LYS A 122 -5.80 15.83 -1.14
C LYS A 122 -6.05 15.62 0.36
N LEU A 123 -6.48 14.42 0.74
CA LEU A 123 -6.70 14.08 2.14
C LEU A 123 -5.36 13.90 2.85
N VAL A 124 -5.19 14.55 4.00
CA VAL A 124 -3.99 14.45 4.83
C VAL A 124 -4.28 13.76 6.17
N ALA A 125 -3.23 13.45 6.92
CA ALA A 125 -3.39 12.83 8.23
C ALA A 125 -4.29 13.69 9.14
N GLY A 126 -5.27 13.07 9.79
CA GLY A 126 -6.29 13.75 10.58
C GLY A 126 -7.58 14.08 9.82
N ASP A 127 -7.57 14.14 8.49
CA ASP A 127 -8.80 14.27 7.69
C ASP A 127 -9.68 13.03 7.83
N THR A 128 -10.94 13.14 7.40
CA THR A 128 -11.91 12.05 7.45
C THR A 128 -12.45 11.72 6.07
N VAL A 129 -12.42 10.43 5.71
CA VAL A 129 -13.09 9.89 4.52
C VAL A 129 -14.31 9.05 4.92
N LEU A 130 -15.40 9.21 4.18
CA LEU A 130 -16.59 8.37 4.27
C LEU A 130 -16.62 7.40 3.09
N ASP A 131 -16.70 6.11 3.39
CA ASP A 131 -17.02 5.07 2.41
C ASP A 131 -18.37 4.44 2.79
N ASN A 132 -19.42 4.82 2.07
CA ASN A 132 -20.78 4.38 2.35
C ASN A 132 -21.09 2.97 1.80
N PHE A 133 -20.11 2.30 1.18
CA PHE A 133 -20.15 0.91 0.72
C PHE A 133 -18.81 0.23 0.99
N ILE A 134 -18.38 0.25 2.26
CA ILE A 134 -17.00 -0.11 2.67
C ILE A 134 -16.58 -1.53 2.25
N GLY A 135 -17.54 -2.45 2.08
CA GLY A 135 -17.30 -3.81 1.65
C GLY A 135 -16.25 -4.48 2.53
N SER A 136 -15.18 -4.97 1.91
CA SER A 136 -14.10 -5.65 2.65
C SER A 136 -13.10 -4.72 3.37
N GLY A 137 -13.28 -3.40 3.34
CA GLY A 137 -12.43 -2.47 4.10
C GLY A 137 -11.18 -1.95 3.40
N THR A 138 -11.06 -2.02 2.07
CA THR A 138 -9.86 -1.52 1.36
C THR A 138 -9.61 -0.04 1.65
N THR A 139 -10.66 0.80 1.61
CA THR A 139 -10.58 2.23 1.93
C THR A 139 -10.11 2.48 3.36
N ALA A 140 -10.62 1.71 4.33
CA ALA A 140 -10.23 1.84 5.73
C ALA A 140 -8.75 1.50 5.96
N VAL A 141 -8.25 0.40 5.37
CA VAL A 141 -6.84 0.01 5.50
C VAL A 141 -5.90 1.05 4.88
N GLU A 142 -6.18 1.51 3.66
CA GLU A 142 -5.32 2.52 3.01
C GLU A 142 -5.39 3.88 3.72
N SER A 143 -6.56 4.27 4.23
CA SER A 143 -6.71 5.48 5.05
C SER A 143 -5.88 5.39 6.33
N GLN A 144 -5.95 4.26 7.04
CA GLN A 144 -5.18 4.01 8.25
C GLN A 144 -3.67 4.11 8.00
N LEU A 145 -3.17 3.57 6.88
CA LEU A 145 -1.75 3.65 6.51
C LEU A 145 -1.28 5.08 6.20
N LEU A 146 -2.19 5.97 5.81
CA LEU A 146 -1.90 7.38 5.55
C LEU A 146 -2.23 8.30 6.75
N GLY A 147 -2.70 7.74 7.87
CA GLY A 147 -3.14 8.50 9.04
C GLY A 147 -4.47 9.24 8.84
N ILE A 148 -5.26 8.84 7.85
CA ILE A 148 -6.59 9.40 7.54
C ILE A 148 -7.64 8.62 8.33
N ASN A 149 -8.56 9.34 8.97
CA ASN A 149 -9.72 8.73 9.64
C ASN A 149 -10.70 8.18 8.60
N CYS A 150 -11.24 6.98 8.82
CA CYS A 150 -12.21 6.38 7.92
C CYS A 150 -13.50 6.03 8.66
N ILE A 151 -14.63 6.48 8.11
CA ILE A 151 -15.97 6.05 8.49
C ILE A 151 -16.48 5.14 7.38
N GLY A 152 -16.62 3.85 7.69
CA GLY A 152 -17.12 2.84 6.74
C GLY A 152 -18.54 2.39 7.09
N ILE A 153 -19.43 2.35 6.11
CA ILE A 153 -20.80 1.84 6.26
C ILE A 153 -21.02 0.71 5.24
N ASP A 154 -21.61 -0.39 5.70
CA ASP A 154 -22.11 -1.45 4.83
C ASP A 154 -23.39 -2.03 5.43
N ILE A 155 -24.31 -2.48 4.57
CA ILE A 155 -25.52 -3.17 5.00
C ILE A 155 -25.21 -4.60 5.50
N SER A 156 -24.13 -5.21 4.99
CA SER A 156 -23.72 -6.55 5.33
C SER A 156 -22.91 -6.56 6.62
N PRO A 157 -23.38 -7.23 7.70
CA PRO A 157 -22.61 -7.36 8.94
C PRO A 157 -21.27 -8.07 8.73
N LEU A 158 -21.19 -8.96 7.73
CA LEU A 158 -19.96 -9.65 7.36
C LEU A 158 -18.92 -8.70 6.77
N CYS A 159 -19.33 -7.75 5.91
CA CYS A 159 -18.44 -6.71 5.38
C CYS A 159 -17.87 -5.85 6.52
N VAL A 160 -18.74 -5.42 7.44
CA VAL A 160 -18.33 -4.66 8.64
C VAL A 160 -17.32 -5.45 9.47
N LEU A 161 -17.58 -6.73 9.75
CA LEU A 161 -16.65 -7.59 10.49
C LEU A 161 -15.31 -7.72 9.77
N GLN A 162 -15.30 -7.98 8.46
CA GLN A 162 -14.07 -8.09 7.68
C GLN A 162 -13.25 -6.80 7.71
N SER A 163 -13.91 -5.65 7.52
CA SER A 163 -13.25 -4.35 7.59
C SER A 163 -12.58 -4.15 8.96
N LYS A 164 -13.30 -4.42 10.05
CA LYS A 164 -12.77 -4.33 11.41
C LYS A 164 -11.56 -5.24 11.64
N VAL A 165 -11.66 -6.52 11.26
CA VAL A 165 -10.53 -7.45 11.41
C VAL A 165 -9.28 -6.95 10.67
N LYS A 166 -9.45 -6.38 9.47
CA LYS A 166 -8.31 -5.85 8.70
C LYS A 166 -7.65 -4.62 9.31
N THR A 167 -8.40 -3.77 10.00
CA THR A 167 -7.89 -2.52 10.57
C THR A 167 -7.53 -2.62 12.05
N GLU A 168 -8.13 -3.54 12.78
CA GLU A 168 -8.03 -3.63 14.24
C GLU A 168 -7.11 -4.76 14.72
N SER A 169 -6.81 -5.77 13.88
CA SER A 169 -5.97 -6.92 14.25
C SER A 169 -4.56 -6.53 14.73
N ILE A 170 -4.04 -5.40 14.25
CA ILE A 170 -2.73 -4.88 14.68
C ILE A 170 -2.71 -4.52 16.17
N TYR A 171 -3.85 -4.14 16.76
CA TYR A 171 -3.95 -3.76 18.17
C TYR A 171 -4.12 -4.94 19.11
N VAL A 172 -4.37 -6.14 18.57
CA VAL A 172 -4.64 -7.36 19.34
C VAL A 172 -3.75 -8.54 18.95
N ILE A 173 -2.58 -8.26 18.36
CA ILE A 173 -1.70 -9.29 17.81
C ILE A 173 -1.22 -10.27 18.89
N THR A 174 -0.90 -9.76 20.09
CA THR A 174 -0.47 -10.59 21.22
C THR A 174 -1.56 -11.56 21.67
N GLN A 175 -2.81 -11.10 21.79
CA GLN A 175 -3.93 -11.97 22.15
C GLN A 175 -4.19 -13.02 21.06
N ILE A 176 -4.05 -12.65 19.78
CA ILE A 176 -4.17 -13.61 18.67
C ILE A 176 -3.10 -14.70 18.77
N GLU A 177 -1.86 -14.33 19.12
CA GLU A 177 -0.75 -15.28 19.30
C GLU A 177 -0.99 -16.19 20.52
N GLU A 178 -1.43 -15.65 21.65
CA GLU A 178 -1.78 -16.45 22.84
C GLU A 178 -2.88 -17.48 22.55
N LEU A 179 -3.97 -17.05 21.91
CA LEU A 179 -5.08 -17.93 21.52
C LEU A 179 -4.64 -18.98 20.50
N ARG A 180 -3.69 -18.66 19.62
CA ARG A 180 -3.12 -19.62 18.67
C ARG A 180 -2.38 -20.73 19.42
N GLU A 181 -1.52 -20.39 20.37
CA GLU A 181 -0.79 -21.40 21.16
C GLU A 181 -1.76 -22.29 21.94
N GLU A 182 -2.74 -21.70 22.62
CA GLU A 182 -3.77 -22.46 23.36
C GLU A 182 -4.54 -23.44 22.46
N ALA A 183 -4.92 -22.99 21.26
CA ALA A 183 -5.62 -23.83 20.29
C ALA A 183 -4.75 -24.97 19.77
N VAL A 184 -3.46 -24.73 19.52
CA VAL A 184 -2.49 -25.75 19.08
C VAL A 184 -2.24 -26.77 20.18
N ASP A 185 -2.06 -26.33 21.42
CA ASP A 185 -1.85 -27.19 22.58
C ASP A 185 -3.09 -28.07 22.84
N SER A 186 -4.27 -27.47 22.81
CA SER A 186 -5.55 -28.20 22.95
C SER A 186 -5.73 -29.23 21.85
N PHE A 187 -5.40 -28.88 20.60
CA PHE A 187 -5.45 -29.80 19.48
C PHE A 187 -4.47 -30.97 19.67
N ASN A 188 -3.21 -30.70 20.04
CA ASN A 188 -2.20 -31.72 20.27
C ASN A 188 -2.56 -32.66 21.44
N ALA A 189 -3.08 -32.11 22.55
CA ALA A 189 -3.53 -32.89 23.69
C ALA A 189 -4.72 -33.81 23.32
N SER A 190 -5.66 -33.32 22.50
CA SER A 190 -6.79 -34.12 22.02
C SER A 190 -6.35 -35.24 21.07
N ASN A 191 -5.35 -34.98 20.20
CA ASN A 191 -4.87 -35.96 19.23
C ASN A 191 -3.96 -37.03 19.85
N SER A 192 -3.25 -36.70 20.94
CA SER A 192 -2.43 -37.67 21.70
C SER A 192 -3.26 -38.78 22.35
N ASN A 193 -4.58 -38.55 22.51
CA ASN A 193 -5.55 -39.52 23.05
C ASN A 193 -6.41 -40.21 21.98
N THR A 194 -6.03 -40.14 20.70
CA THR A 194 -6.78 -40.83 19.63
C THR A 194 -6.36 -42.29 19.48
N LEU A 195 -7.35 -43.16 19.16
CA LEU A 195 -7.23 -44.61 18.98
C LEU A 195 -6.14 -45.07 17.99
N PHE A 196 -5.59 -44.19 17.16
CA PHE A 196 -4.60 -44.52 16.13
C PHE A 196 -3.17 -44.69 16.65
N SER A 197 -2.85 -44.25 17.87
CA SER A 197 -1.55 -44.50 18.49
C SER A 197 -1.42 -45.89 19.15
N GLN A 198 -2.54 -46.60 19.35
CA GLN A 198 -2.56 -47.93 19.97
C GLN A 198 -2.49 -49.10 18.96
N GLN A 199 -2.42 -48.82 17.65
CA GLN A 199 -2.34 -49.86 16.61
C GLN A 199 -0.91 -50.24 16.19
N GLU A 200 0.13 -49.54 16.65
CA GLU A 200 1.53 -49.87 16.33
C GLU A 200 2.23 -50.72 17.40
N ALA A 201 1.51 -51.20 18.41
CA ALA A 201 2.03 -52.08 19.45
C ALA A 201 1.32 -53.45 19.44
N THR A 202 1.42 -54.20 18.34
CA THR A 202 1.18 -55.66 18.32
C THR A 202 2.08 -56.36 17.34
#